data_AF-A0A330LEW0-F1
#
_entry.id   AF-A0A330LEW0-F1
#
_cell.length_a   1.000
_cell.length_b   1.000
_cell.length_c   1.000
_cell.angle_alpha   90.00
_cell.angle_beta   90.00
_cell.angle_gamma   90.00
#
_symmetry.space_group_name_H-M   'P 1'
#
loop_
_entity.id
_entity.type
_entity.pdbx_description
1 polymer ?
#
loop_
_entity_poly.entity_id
_entity_poly.type
_entity_poly.pdbx_seq_one_letter_code
_entity_poly.pdbx_strand_id
1 'polypeptide(L)'
;MKQPLSNLSISSLLCTALVISGCQTSTSLKTTGLDNPGFMNLWGTYTHCKSTSDLDETQQAMGTLTTAALAGQGHDGFVLPMPQQLEQFVTTPANRLAVDVHAMAASCSLHAGQVAFSSGRIDLAREALAGVITLHKENQEPTYYLAQAHKLLAEMENGVQISLQTH
;
A
#
# COMPACT_ATOMS: atom_id res chain seq x y z
N MET A 1 23.86 -50.19 62.09
CA MET A 1 24.63 -49.15 61.35
C MET A 1 24.45 -49.41 59.86
N LYS A 2 24.14 -48.35 59.08
CA LYS A 2 24.08 -48.27 57.60
C LYS A 2 22.87 -48.87 56.84
N GLN A 3 21.97 -47.97 56.40
CA GLN A 3 21.49 -47.96 54.99
C GLN A 3 22.60 -47.31 54.13
N PRO A 4 22.63 -47.52 52.79
CA PRO A 4 21.92 -46.56 51.94
C PRO A 4 21.32 -47.11 50.63
N LEU A 5 20.33 -46.32 50.18
CA LEU A 5 19.81 -46.09 48.84
C LEU A 5 20.72 -46.52 47.67
N SER A 6 20.15 -47.25 46.71
CA SER A 6 20.43 -47.09 45.27
C SER A 6 19.49 -48.01 44.49
N ASN A 7 18.45 -47.47 43.87
CA ASN A 7 17.72 -48.06 42.73
C ASN A 7 16.66 -47.08 42.20
N LEU A 8 17.03 -45.80 42.04
CA LEU A 8 16.15 -44.81 41.41
C LEU A 8 16.94 -43.83 40.54
N SER A 9 17.67 -44.38 39.58
CA SER A 9 18.35 -43.64 38.52
C SER A 9 18.87 -44.73 37.61
N ILE A 10 18.29 -45.00 36.44
CA ILE A 10 18.93 -44.66 35.16
C ILE A 10 17.88 -44.60 34.03
N SER A 11 16.69 -45.20 34.20
CA SER A 11 15.70 -45.30 33.11
C SER A 11 14.90 -44.01 32.84
N SER A 12 14.98 -43.01 33.72
CA SER A 12 14.23 -41.75 33.58
C SER A 12 15.03 -40.59 32.97
N LEU A 13 16.34 -40.78 32.72
CA LEU A 13 17.23 -39.73 32.20
C LEU A 13 17.46 -39.77 30.69
N LEU A 14 17.08 -40.86 30.00
CA LEU A 14 17.35 -41.00 28.57
C LEU A 14 16.22 -40.47 27.67
N CYS A 15 14.98 -40.36 28.18
CA CYS A 15 13.85 -39.83 27.39
C CYS A 15 13.77 -38.30 27.36
N THR A 16 14.43 -37.59 28.27
CA THR A 16 14.39 -36.11 28.34
C THR A 16 15.42 -35.43 27.44
N ALA A 17 16.39 -36.15 26.87
CA ALA A 17 17.44 -35.56 26.05
C ALA A 17 17.06 -35.36 24.56
N LEU A 18 15.98 -35.99 24.08
CA LEU A 18 15.61 -35.98 22.65
C LEU A 18 14.60 -34.89 22.24
N VAL A 19 14.18 -34.01 23.15
CA VAL A 19 13.13 -33.01 22.87
C VAL A 19 13.69 -31.58 22.68
N ILE A 20 15.02 -31.38 22.73
CA ILE A 20 15.62 -30.03 22.76
C ILE A 20 16.18 -29.58 21.39
N SER A 21 16.24 -30.42 20.37
CA SER A 21 16.73 -30.03 19.03
C SER A 21 15.61 -29.52 18.12
N GLY A 22 14.81 -28.57 18.61
CA GLY A 22 13.62 -28.09 17.93
C GLY A 22 13.37 -26.60 18.10
N CYS A 23 14.40 -25.76 18.10
CA CYS A 23 14.21 -24.32 17.95
C CYS A 23 15.50 -23.67 17.48
N GLN A 24 15.38 -22.51 16.83
CA GLN A 24 16.47 -21.62 16.40
C GLN A 24 16.93 -21.79 14.94
N THR A 25 15.99 -21.77 13.99
CA THR A 25 16.27 -21.10 12.72
C THR A 25 15.02 -20.44 12.15
N SER A 26 14.40 -19.57 12.97
CA SER A 26 13.58 -18.50 12.42
C SER A 26 14.54 -17.40 11.99
N THR A 27 15.14 -17.53 10.79
CA THR A 27 15.68 -16.33 10.15
C THR A 27 14.50 -15.38 10.07
N SER A 28 14.62 -14.24 10.77
CA SER A 28 13.68 -13.15 10.63
C SER A 28 13.73 -12.77 9.16
N LEU A 29 12.76 -13.26 8.38
CA LEU A 29 12.53 -12.79 7.03
C LEU A 29 12.26 -11.30 7.19
N LYS A 30 13.27 -10.48 6.89
CA LYS A 30 13.05 -9.06 6.66
C LYS A 30 12.13 -9.00 5.45
N THR A 31 10.83 -8.96 5.70
CA THR A 31 9.85 -8.52 4.73
C THR A 31 10.26 -7.08 4.42
N THR A 32 10.91 -6.86 3.28
CA THR A 32 11.16 -5.53 2.72
C THR A 32 9.85 -4.99 2.15
N GLY A 33 8.81 -4.96 2.99
CA GLY A 33 7.59 -4.20 2.81
C GLY A 33 7.63 -3.03 3.79
N LEU A 34 6.81 -2.01 3.50
CA LEU A 34 6.66 -0.82 4.34
C LEU A 34 6.57 -1.21 5.82
N ASP A 35 7.48 -0.69 6.66
CA ASP A 35 7.48 -0.97 8.08
C ASP A 35 6.25 -0.35 8.75
N ASN A 36 5.86 -0.86 9.93
CA ASN A 36 4.66 -0.38 10.63
C ASN A 36 4.63 1.15 10.82
N PRO A 37 5.75 1.82 11.18
CA PRO A 37 5.80 3.29 11.21
C PRO A 37 5.55 3.95 9.86
N GLY A 38 6.17 3.46 8.77
CA GLY A 38 5.96 3.97 7.42
C GLY A 38 4.52 3.82 6.96
N PHE A 39 3.89 2.68 7.26
CA PHE A 39 2.47 2.44 6.96
C PHE A 39 1.56 3.39 7.73
N MET A 40 1.74 3.51 9.04
CA MET A 40 0.94 4.40 9.87
C MET A 40 1.06 5.86 9.44
N ASN A 41 2.23 6.28 8.98
CA ASN A 41 2.44 7.62 8.43
C ASN A 41 1.64 7.82 7.13
N LEU A 42 1.73 6.91 6.16
CA LEU A 42 0.94 7.00 4.92
C LEU A 42 -0.57 6.98 5.20
N TRP A 43 -1.00 6.13 6.13
CA TRP A 43 -2.40 6.07 6.56
C TRP A 43 -2.87 7.39 7.18
N GLY A 44 -2.03 8.01 8.02
CA GLY A 44 -2.26 9.34 8.57
C GLY A 44 -2.41 10.39 7.48
N THR A 45 -1.48 10.45 6.52
CA THR A 45 -1.52 11.37 5.38
C THR A 45 -2.79 11.19 4.54
N TYR A 46 -3.18 9.94 4.26
CA TYR A 46 -4.42 9.65 3.53
C TYR A 46 -5.66 10.09 4.29
N THR A 47 -5.75 9.77 5.58
CA THR A 47 -6.89 10.14 6.42
C THR A 47 -7.01 11.66 6.52
N HIS A 48 -5.89 12.36 6.66
CA HIS A 48 -5.84 13.81 6.64
C HIS A 48 -6.32 14.37 5.28
N CYS A 49 -5.79 13.87 4.17
CA CYS A 49 -6.24 14.27 2.83
C CYS A 49 -7.75 14.13 2.65
N LYS A 50 -8.35 13.03 3.11
CA LYS A 50 -9.79 12.76 2.98
C LYS A 50 -10.67 13.62 3.89
N SER A 51 -10.11 14.23 4.93
CA SER A 51 -10.88 15.01 5.91
C SER A 51 -10.71 16.52 5.73
N THR A 52 -9.57 16.98 5.22
CA THR A 52 -9.34 18.40 4.98
C THR A 52 -10.04 18.89 3.71
N SER A 53 -10.44 20.16 3.70
CA SER A 53 -10.92 20.90 2.53
C SER A 53 -9.99 22.06 2.17
N ASP A 54 -8.85 22.18 2.87
CA ASP A 54 -7.82 23.14 2.55
C ASP A 54 -7.07 22.67 1.28
N LEU A 55 -6.93 23.57 0.30
CA LEU A 55 -6.34 23.23 -0.98
C LEU A 55 -4.85 22.90 -0.85
N ASP A 56 -4.11 23.66 -0.04
CA ASP A 56 -2.67 23.47 0.09
C ASP A 56 -2.37 22.17 0.85
N GLU A 57 -3.15 21.88 1.91
CA GLU A 57 -3.04 20.63 2.66
C GLU A 57 -3.39 19.41 1.80
N THR A 58 -4.48 19.48 1.02
CA THR A 58 -4.87 18.36 0.13
C THR A 58 -3.83 18.13 -0.97
N GLN A 59 -3.24 19.18 -1.54
CA GLN A 59 -2.17 19.05 -2.53
C GLN A 59 -0.89 18.45 -1.95
N GLN A 60 -0.48 18.90 -0.75
CA GLN A 60 0.69 18.35 -0.08
C GLN A 60 0.51 16.86 0.25
N ALA A 61 -0.64 16.49 0.79
CA ALA A 61 -0.95 15.10 1.10
C ALA A 61 -1.02 14.23 -0.17
N MET A 62 -1.62 14.75 -1.24
CA MET A 62 -1.66 14.11 -2.57
C MET A 62 -0.25 13.85 -3.11
N GLY A 63 0.62 14.87 -3.10
CA GLY A 63 2.00 14.74 -3.58
C GLY A 63 2.81 13.72 -2.79
N THR A 64 2.63 13.69 -1.47
CA THR A 64 3.27 12.71 -0.58
C THR A 64 2.84 11.28 -0.90
N LEU A 65 1.53 11.04 -1.04
CA LEU A 65 1.00 9.72 -1.36
C LEU A 65 1.36 9.26 -2.78
N THR A 66 1.35 10.18 -3.74
CA THR A 66 1.75 9.87 -5.13
C THR A 66 3.22 9.48 -5.19
N THR A 67 4.08 10.22 -4.50
CA THR A 67 5.51 9.90 -4.40
C THR A 67 5.72 8.53 -3.76
N ALA A 68 4.98 8.21 -2.70
CA ALA A 68 5.04 6.90 -2.04
C ALA A 68 4.54 5.77 -2.95
N ALA A 69 3.48 5.98 -3.71
CA ALA A 69 2.96 5.01 -4.68
C ALA A 69 4.01 4.71 -5.76
N LEU A 70 4.62 5.75 -6.35
CA LEU A 70 5.68 5.60 -7.34
C LEU A 70 6.94 4.93 -6.78
N ALA A 71 7.32 5.24 -5.54
CA ALA A 71 8.45 4.59 -4.88
C ALA A 71 8.18 3.10 -4.55
N GLY A 72 6.91 2.73 -4.35
CA GLY A 72 6.46 1.36 -4.08
C GLY A 72 6.51 0.43 -5.29
N GLN A 73 6.60 0.97 -6.52
CA GLN A 73 6.62 0.18 -7.76
C GLN A 73 7.87 -0.71 -7.95
N GLY A 74 8.90 -0.55 -7.11
CA GLY A 74 10.15 -1.33 -7.18
C GLY A 74 10.38 -2.35 -6.07
N HIS A 75 9.45 -2.53 -5.14
CA HIS A 75 9.62 -3.52 -4.06
C HIS A 75 8.94 -4.83 -4.43
N ASP A 76 9.73 -5.72 -5.01
CA ASP A 76 9.35 -7.12 -5.18
C ASP A 76 8.96 -7.70 -3.82
N GLY A 77 7.67 -8.02 -3.69
CA GLY A 77 7.17 -8.79 -2.56
C GLY A 77 8.01 -10.05 -2.40
N PHE A 78 8.23 -10.44 -1.14
CA PHE A 78 9.05 -11.58 -0.71
C PHE A 78 9.22 -12.67 -1.80
N VAL A 79 10.39 -12.66 -2.44
CA VAL A 79 10.79 -13.70 -3.41
C VAL A 79 11.27 -14.89 -2.59
N LEU A 80 10.42 -15.90 -2.44
CA LEU A 80 10.88 -17.23 -2.04
C LEU A 80 11.92 -17.68 -3.09
N PRO A 81 13.05 -18.31 -2.70
CA PRO A 81 13.95 -18.93 -3.66
C PRO A 81 13.15 -20.00 -4.43
N MET A 82 12.69 -19.64 -5.61
CA MET A 82 11.77 -20.45 -6.38
C MET A 82 12.56 -21.33 -7.34
N PRO A 83 12.35 -22.66 -7.32
CA PRO A 83 12.92 -23.54 -8.34
C PRO A 83 12.44 -23.09 -9.73
N GLN A 84 13.37 -22.97 -10.69
CA GLN A 84 13.10 -22.51 -12.06
C GLN A 84 11.97 -23.29 -12.75
N GLN A 85 11.75 -24.56 -12.37
CA GLN A 85 10.67 -25.37 -12.95
C GLN A 85 9.26 -24.87 -12.59
N LEU A 86 9.13 -24.07 -11.53
CA LEU A 86 7.87 -23.52 -11.05
C LEU A 86 7.59 -22.10 -11.58
N GLU A 87 8.58 -21.40 -12.15
CA GLU A 87 8.45 -20.00 -12.63
C GLU A 87 7.32 -19.81 -13.63
N GLN A 88 7.15 -20.76 -14.55
CA GLN A 88 6.06 -20.72 -15.53
C GLN A 88 4.65 -20.95 -14.93
N PHE A 89 4.55 -21.43 -13.69
CA PHE A 89 3.29 -21.76 -13.04
C PHE A 89 2.89 -20.76 -11.94
N VAL A 90 3.73 -19.76 -11.68
CA VAL A 90 3.51 -18.79 -10.60
C VAL A 90 3.51 -17.39 -11.18
N THR A 91 2.36 -16.72 -11.11
CA THR A 91 2.26 -15.29 -11.38
C THR A 91 2.94 -14.50 -10.26
N THR A 92 3.49 -13.33 -10.59
CA THR A 92 4.07 -12.39 -9.61
C THR A 92 3.15 -12.26 -8.39
N PRO A 93 3.63 -12.55 -7.17
CA PRO A 93 2.78 -12.50 -5.99
C PRO A 93 2.19 -11.10 -5.82
N ALA A 94 0.87 -11.01 -5.71
CA ALA A 94 0.21 -9.74 -5.42
C ALA A 94 0.76 -9.14 -4.11
N ASN A 95 1.01 -7.83 -4.12
CA ASN A 95 1.47 -7.09 -2.96
C ASN A 95 0.57 -7.39 -1.75
N ARG A 96 1.15 -7.85 -0.64
CA ARG A 96 0.43 -8.27 0.59
C ARG A 96 0.22 -7.10 1.57
N LEU A 97 0.44 -5.86 1.17
CA LEU A 97 0.01 -4.71 1.97
C LEU A 97 -1.52 -4.77 2.12
N ALA A 98 -2.00 -4.67 3.35
CA ALA A 98 -3.45 -4.64 3.64
C ALA A 98 -4.14 -3.40 3.03
N VAL A 99 -3.37 -2.40 2.60
CA VAL A 99 -3.84 -1.21 1.92
C VAL A 99 -2.94 -0.93 0.72
N ASP A 100 -3.55 -0.72 -0.45
CA ASP A 100 -2.87 -0.35 -1.68
C ASP A 100 -2.53 1.14 -1.70
N VAL A 101 -1.23 1.47 -1.75
CA VAL A 101 -0.75 2.85 -1.77
C VAL A 101 -1.15 3.59 -3.06
N HIS A 102 -1.28 2.89 -4.20
CA HIS A 102 -1.81 3.48 -5.43
C HIS A 102 -3.27 3.89 -5.27
N ALA A 103 -4.07 3.06 -4.61
CA ALA A 103 -5.46 3.36 -4.30
C ALA A 103 -5.59 4.55 -3.34
N MET A 104 -4.74 4.63 -2.31
CA MET A 104 -4.68 5.79 -1.40
C MET A 104 -4.33 7.08 -2.14
N ALA A 105 -3.30 7.04 -2.99
CA ALA A 105 -2.88 8.18 -3.80
C ALA A 105 -4.00 8.63 -4.74
N ALA A 106 -4.60 7.72 -5.51
CA ALA A 106 -5.69 8.08 -6.41
C ALA A 106 -6.93 8.62 -5.70
N SER A 107 -7.33 8.02 -4.58
CA SER A 107 -8.45 8.51 -3.77
C SER A 107 -8.20 9.94 -3.24
N CYS A 108 -6.97 10.23 -2.81
CA CYS A 108 -6.58 11.57 -2.40
C CYS A 108 -6.50 12.55 -3.58
N SER A 109 -5.96 12.15 -4.73
CA SER A 109 -5.92 12.97 -5.95
C SER A 109 -7.32 13.34 -6.47
N LEU A 110 -8.29 12.41 -6.41
CA LEU A 110 -9.69 12.72 -6.74
C LEU A 110 -10.26 13.79 -5.81
N HIS A 111 -9.98 13.67 -4.51
CA HIS A 111 -10.42 14.63 -3.50
C HIS A 111 -9.78 16.00 -3.71
N ALA A 112 -8.46 16.05 -3.90
CA ALA A 112 -7.73 17.27 -4.21
C ALA A 112 -8.26 17.93 -5.49
N GLY A 113 -8.57 17.14 -6.52
CA GLY A 113 -9.22 17.63 -7.74
C GLY A 113 -10.58 18.29 -7.47
N GLN A 114 -11.41 17.67 -6.63
CA GLN A 114 -12.71 18.23 -6.25
C GLN A 114 -12.58 19.51 -5.42
N VAL A 115 -11.67 19.54 -4.43
CA VAL A 115 -11.40 20.73 -3.62
C VAL A 115 -10.89 21.87 -4.50
N ALA A 116 -9.93 21.60 -5.38
CA ALA A 116 -9.39 22.58 -6.34
C ALA A 116 -10.49 23.11 -7.28
N PHE A 117 -11.35 22.23 -7.80
CA PHE A 117 -12.44 22.62 -8.67
C PHE A 117 -13.45 23.53 -7.94
N SER A 118 -13.87 23.15 -6.73
CA SER A 118 -14.78 23.96 -5.91
C SER A 118 -14.18 25.31 -5.50
N SER A 119 -12.85 25.41 -5.45
CA SER A 119 -12.13 26.65 -5.15
C SER A 119 -11.83 27.50 -6.39
N GLY A 120 -12.36 27.13 -7.56
CA GLY A 120 -12.13 27.83 -8.83
C GLY A 120 -10.73 27.64 -9.43
N ARG A 121 -9.91 26.75 -8.86
CA ARG A 121 -8.54 26.46 -9.33
C ARG A 121 -8.56 25.32 -10.36
N ILE A 122 -9.09 25.62 -11.54
CA ILE A 122 -9.36 24.64 -12.61
C ILE A 122 -8.09 23.92 -13.08
N ASP A 123 -6.97 24.62 -13.21
CA ASP A 123 -5.70 24.02 -13.65
C ASP A 123 -5.21 22.95 -12.68
N LEU A 124 -5.25 23.26 -11.38
CA LEU A 124 -4.87 22.35 -10.30
C LEU A 124 -5.81 21.14 -10.22
N ALA A 125 -7.11 21.37 -10.46
CA ALA A 125 -8.08 20.29 -10.52
C ALA A 125 -7.79 19.33 -11.68
N ARG A 126 -7.50 19.87 -12.87
CA ARG A 126 -7.17 19.08 -14.06
C ARG A 126 -5.88 18.29 -13.85
N GLU A 127 -4.86 18.92 -13.27
CA GLU A 127 -3.58 18.29 -12.96
C GLU A 127 -3.77 17.10 -12.00
N ALA A 128 -4.49 17.29 -10.90
CA ALA A 128 -4.74 16.24 -9.92
C ALA A 128 -5.48 15.03 -10.55
N LEU A 129 -6.51 15.28 -11.36
CA LEU A 129 -7.28 14.23 -12.03
C LEU A 129 -6.49 13.52 -13.15
N ALA A 130 -5.67 14.25 -13.91
CA ALA A 130 -4.77 13.66 -14.90
C ALA A 130 -3.67 12.78 -14.26
N GLY A 131 -3.24 13.14 -13.04
CA GLY A 131 -2.35 12.34 -12.22
C GLY A 131 -2.92 10.95 -11.91
N VAL A 132 -4.22 10.85 -11.60
CA VAL A 132 -4.90 9.57 -11.37
C VAL A 132 -4.82 8.66 -12.60
N ILE A 133 -5.04 9.24 -13.79
CA ILE A 133 -4.98 8.52 -15.07
C ILE A 133 -3.58 7.96 -15.31
N THR A 134 -2.57 8.79 -15.07
CA THR A 134 -1.17 8.42 -15.25
C THR A 134 -0.76 7.30 -14.29
N LEU A 135 -1.17 7.40 -13.03
CA LEU A 135 -0.82 6.43 -11.98
C LEU A 135 -1.41 5.03 -12.21
N HIS A 136 -2.51 4.93 -12.96
CA HIS A 136 -3.24 3.67 -13.20
C HIS A 136 -3.18 3.20 -14.66
N LYS A 137 -2.34 3.82 -15.50
CA LYS A 137 -2.29 3.58 -16.95
C LYS A 137 -2.00 2.12 -17.34
N GLU A 138 -1.26 1.40 -16.51
CA GLU A 138 -0.82 0.03 -16.79
C GLU A 138 -1.84 -1.04 -16.37
N ASN A 139 -2.94 -0.65 -15.71
CA ASN A 139 -3.97 -1.60 -15.31
C ASN A 139 -4.77 -2.05 -16.54
N GLN A 140 -4.86 -3.37 -16.75
CA GLN A 140 -5.59 -3.96 -17.88
C GLN A 140 -7.10 -3.66 -17.83
N GLU A 141 -7.66 -3.38 -16.64
CA GLU A 141 -9.07 -3.05 -16.45
C GLU A 141 -9.23 -1.63 -15.85
N PRO A 142 -10.21 -0.84 -16.32
CA PRO A 142 -10.45 0.50 -15.78
C PRO A 142 -10.87 0.42 -14.31
N THR A 143 -10.02 0.93 -13.43
CA THR A 143 -10.31 0.98 -11.99
C THR A 143 -11.41 1.99 -11.70
N TYR A 144 -12.07 1.84 -10.54
CA TYR A 144 -13.03 2.83 -10.03
C TYR A 144 -12.47 4.27 -10.10
N TYR A 145 -11.18 4.46 -9.78
CA TYR A 145 -10.53 5.76 -9.77
C TYR A 145 -10.40 6.39 -11.16
N LEU A 146 -10.09 5.59 -12.19
CA LEU A 146 -10.03 6.05 -13.58
C LEU A 146 -11.39 6.55 -14.06
N ALA A 147 -12.44 5.76 -13.84
CA ALA A 147 -13.80 6.14 -14.21
C ALA A 147 -14.23 7.45 -13.53
N GLN A 148 -13.92 7.61 -12.25
CA GLN A 148 -14.26 8.81 -11.49
C GLN A 148 -13.45 10.04 -11.97
N ALA A 149 -12.17 9.88 -12.29
CA ALA A 149 -11.34 10.97 -12.81
C ALA A 149 -11.86 11.48 -14.16
N HIS A 150 -12.18 10.57 -15.08
CA HIS A 150 -12.77 10.92 -16.38
C HIS A 150 -14.11 11.63 -16.25
N LYS A 151 -14.98 11.15 -15.35
CA LYS A 151 -16.26 11.79 -15.08
C LYS A 151 -16.08 13.24 -14.61
N LEU A 152 -15.21 13.47 -13.64
CA LEU A 152 -14.96 14.81 -13.10
C LEU A 152 -14.34 15.74 -14.16
N LEU A 153 -13.39 15.25 -14.97
CA LEU A 153 -12.82 16.03 -16.07
C LEU A 153 -13.89 16.45 -17.09
N ALA A 154 -14.81 15.56 -17.44
CA ALA A 154 -15.91 15.87 -18.36
C ALA A 154 -16.89 16.89 -17.75
N GLU A 155 -17.20 16.79 -16.46
CA GLU A 155 -18.02 17.78 -15.74
C GLU A 155 -17.38 19.18 -15.77
N MET A 156 -16.06 19.25 -15.58
CA MET A 156 -15.31 20.51 -15.65
C MET A 156 -15.35 21.13 -17.05
N GLU A 157 -15.14 20.33 -18.10
CA GLU A 157 -15.17 20.83 -19.48
C GLU A 157 -16.54 21.39 -19.84
N ASN A 158 -17.62 20.72 -19.43
CA ASN A 158 -18.98 21.23 -19.62
C ASN A 158 -19.23 22.52 -18.83
N GLY A 159 -18.76 22.62 -17.59
CA GLY A 159 -18.88 23.82 -16.76
C GLY A 159 -18.15 25.04 -17.37
N VAL A 160 -16.95 24.82 -17.92
CA VAL A 160 -16.18 25.87 -18.60
C VAL A 160 -16.88 26.34 -19.87
N GLN A 161 -17.42 25.43 -20.69
CA GLN A 161 -18.14 25.78 -21.93
C GLN A 161 -19.39 26.63 -21.65
N ILE A 162 -20.16 26.30 -20.61
CA ILE A 162 -21.36 27.06 -20.23
C ILE A 162 -20.98 28.49 -19.79
N SER A 163 -19.90 28.64 -19.02
CA SER A 163 -19.42 29.96 -18.59
C SER A 163 -18.97 30.84 -19.76
N LEU A 164 -18.43 30.25 -20.83
CA LEU A 164 -17.98 31.00 -22.02
C LEU A 164 -19.15 31.40 -22.94
N GLN A 165 -20.25 30.64 -22.97
CA GLN A 165 -21.42 30.96 -23.79
C GLN A 165 -22.38 31.99 -23.17
N THR A 166 -22.23 32.27 -21.88
CA THR A 166 -23.14 33.17 -21.13
C THR A 166 -22.62 34.62 -21.07
N HIS A 167 -21.55 34.94 -21.80
CA HIS A 167 -20.88 36.24 -21.78
C HIS A 167 -20.77 36.83 -23.20
#